data_AF-A0A3A4V1I6-F1
#
_entry.id   AF-A0A3A4V1I6-F1
#
_cell.length_a   1.000
_cell.length_b   1.000
_cell.length_c   1.000
_cell.angle_alpha   90.00
_cell.angle_beta   90.00
_cell.angle_gamma   90.00
#
_symmetry.space_group_name_H-M   'P 1'
#
loop_
_entity.id
_entity.type
_entity.pdbx_description
1 polymer ?
#
loop_
_entity_poly.entity_id
_entity_poly.type
_entity_poly.pdbx_seq_one_letter_code
_entity_poly.pdbx_strand_id
1 'polypeptide(L)'
;MEAILNTLAETLNNIILFIPQLLSGLLILIAGLIVASIVKTLIEKGAKYLNIGRWFSKAKIEERETTRTWVNILAQVAYWFIILSFLIPTFDAWGLPSITNILNRFVLYLPNVFAAVVIGFIGVIVSNIAYQTVLNASQSLSTKAQSFLASITRYSIIFFASLLALNQLGISPNLIQILLTGFVAALAIAIGLGLGLSIGLGGREAVKNALGNITSKQNITGVKGGKTKSKRVIKPVTITKPSKKRSKK
;
A
#
# COMPACT_ATOMS: atom_id res chain seq x y z
N MET A 1 -72.04 14.14 4.68
CA MET A 1 -71.49 15.46 5.09
C MET A 1 -70.50 15.32 6.24
N GLU A 2 -70.78 14.46 7.23
CA GLU A 2 -69.90 14.20 8.38
C GLU A 2 -68.48 13.74 8.02
N ALA A 3 -68.31 12.89 6.99
CA ALA A 3 -67.00 12.46 6.55
C ALA A 3 -66.09 13.62 6.07
N ILE A 4 -66.67 14.67 5.46
CA ILE A 4 -65.92 15.85 4.99
C ILE A 4 -65.56 16.76 6.17
N LEU A 5 -66.43 16.84 7.18
CA LEU A 5 -66.17 17.61 8.39
C LEU A 5 -65.09 16.95 9.25
N ASN A 6 -65.08 15.62 9.32
CA ASN A 6 -64.06 14.85 10.05
C ASN A 6 -62.69 14.96 9.38
N THR A 7 -62.60 14.83 8.04
CA THR A 7 -61.32 15.02 7.33
C THR A 7 -60.80 16.45 7.42
N LEU A 8 -61.70 17.46 7.42
CA LEU A 8 -61.31 18.85 7.63
C LEU A 8 -60.82 19.10 9.06
N ALA A 9 -61.47 18.53 10.07
CA ALA A 9 -61.02 18.63 11.46
C ALA A 9 -59.66 17.94 11.68
N GLU A 10 -59.45 16.76 11.08
CA GLU A 10 -58.17 16.04 11.15
C GLU A 10 -57.03 16.82 10.47
N THR A 11 -57.27 17.41 9.30
CA THR A 11 -56.27 18.23 8.60
C THR A 11 -55.94 19.50 9.37
N LEU A 12 -56.92 20.18 9.96
CA LEU A 12 -56.68 21.33 10.84
C LEU A 12 -55.88 20.94 12.09
N ASN A 13 -56.17 19.79 12.70
CA ASN A 13 -55.43 19.30 13.85
C ASN A 13 -53.97 18.98 13.50
N ASN A 14 -53.73 18.36 12.33
CA ASN A 14 -52.38 18.12 11.83
C ASN A 14 -51.59 19.42 11.58
N ILE A 15 -52.23 20.48 11.09
CA ILE A 15 -51.60 21.79 10.90
C ILE A 15 -51.25 22.43 12.26
N ILE A 16 -52.12 22.31 13.26
CA ILE A 16 -51.87 22.84 14.62
C ILE A 16 -50.71 22.09 15.29
N LEU A 17 -50.65 20.76 15.14
CA LEU A 17 -49.57 19.93 15.69
C LEU A 17 -48.23 20.10 14.94
N PHE A 18 -48.26 20.57 13.69
CA PHE A 18 -47.05 20.85 12.93
C PHE A 18 -46.23 22.03 13.48
N ILE A 19 -46.88 23.05 14.05
CA ILE A 19 -46.19 24.22 14.63
C ILE A 19 -45.20 23.83 15.75
N PRO A 20 -45.60 23.09 16.81
CA PRO A 20 -44.68 22.67 17.86
C PRO A 20 -43.63 21.67 17.35
N GLN A 21 -43.98 20.79 16.42
CA GLN A 21 -43.03 19.88 15.77
C GLN A 21 -41.95 20.65 15.02
N LEU A 22 -42.33 21.67 14.25
CA LEU A 22 -41.41 22.51 13.50
C LEU A 22 -40.43 23.22 14.45
N LEU A 23 -40.95 23.79 15.55
CA LEU A 23 -40.13 24.46 16.56
C LEU A 23 -39.16 23.51 17.27
N SER A 24 -39.60 22.29 17.59
CA SER A 24 -38.75 21.28 18.23
C SER A 24 -37.57 20.86 17.34
N GLY A 25 -37.82 20.58 16.06
CA GLY A 25 -36.76 20.27 15.10
C GLY A 25 -35.80 21.45 14.89
N LEU A 26 -36.32 22.67 14.85
CA LEU A 26 -35.48 23.87 14.71
C LEU A 26 -34.53 24.05 15.90
N LEU A 27 -35.00 23.80 17.13
CA LEU A 27 -34.15 23.83 18.33
C LEU A 27 -33.02 22.79 18.26
N ILE A 28 -33.34 21.57 17.81
CA ILE A 28 -32.35 20.49 17.64
C ILE A 28 -31.31 20.88 16.57
N LEU A 29 -31.75 21.48 15.47
CA LEU A 29 -30.86 21.91 14.39
C LEU A 29 -29.89 23.00 14.85
N ILE A 30 -30.37 23.99 15.60
CA ILE A 30 -29.54 25.06 16.16
C ILE A 30 -28.50 24.48 17.12
N ALA A 31 -28.89 23.56 18.01
CA ALA A 31 -27.96 22.87 18.89
C ALA A 31 -26.87 22.12 18.10
N GLY A 32 -27.25 21.42 17.02
CA GLY A 32 -26.32 20.72 16.14
C GLY A 32 -25.29 21.64 15.49
N LEU A 33 -25.68 22.81 14.99
CA LEU A 33 -24.77 23.80 14.38
C LEU A 33 -23.73 24.33 15.38
N ILE A 34 -24.15 24.56 16.63
CA ILE A 34 -23.26 25.01 17.70
C ILE A 34 -22.22 23.92 18.00
N VAL A 35 -22.67 22.69 18.23
CA VAL A 35 -21.77 21.55 18.53
C VAL A 35 -20.81 21.29 17.37
N ALA A 36 -21.28 21.32 16.12
CA ALA A 36 -20.46 21.11 14.93
C ALA A 36 -19.34 22.16 14.82
N SER A 37 -19.68 23.44 15.05
CA SER A 37 -18.72 24.55 14.99
C SER A 37 -17.64 24.44 16.07
N ILE A 38 -18.02 24.02 17.27
CA ILE A 38 -17.07 23.77 18.38
C ILE A 38 -16.10 22.65 18.01
N VAL A 39 -16.60 21.51 17.55
CA VAL A 39 -15.74 20.37 17.20
C VAL A 39 -14.81 20.68 16.05
N LYS A 40 -15.28 21.35 14.99
CA LYS A 40 -14.42 21.81 13.88
C LYS A 40 -13.25 22.65 14.41
N THR A 41 -13.56 23.60 15.29
CA THR A 41 -12.55 24.48 15.90
C THR A 41 -11.58 23.69 16.78
N LEU A 42 -12.04 22.68 17.53
CA LEU A 42 -11.19 21.82 18.33
C LEU A 42 -10.23 20.98 17.49
N ILE A 43 -10.70 20.43 16.36
CA ILE A 43 -9.86 19.67 15.43
C ILE A 43 -8.79 20.57 14.81
N GLU A 44 -9.17 21.74 14.33
CA GLU A 44 -8.22 22.70 13.74
C GLU A 44 -7.19 23.22 14.76
N LYS A 45 -7.61 23.52 16.00
CA LYS A 45 -6.71 23.95 17.07
C LYS A 45 -5.83 22.81 17.59
N GLY A 46 -6.38 21.61 17.75
CA GLY A 46 -5.66 20.42 18.17
C GLY A 46 -4.58 20.03 17.18
N ALA A 47 -4.89 20.07 15.88
CA ALA A 47 -3.92 19.82 14.82
C ALA A 47 -2.76 20.83 14.80
N LYS A 48 -3.03 22.11 15.12
CA LYS A 48 -1.98 23.13 15.31
C LYS A 48 -1.12 22.84 16.54
N TYR A 49 -1.73 22.43 17.65
CA TYR A 49 -1.04 22.13 18.91
C TYR A 49 -0.13 20.89 18.81
N LEU A 50 -0.61 19.83 18.14
CA LEU A 50 0.09 18.57 17.97
C LEU A 50 1.35 18.69 17.11
N ASN A 51 1.64 19.86 16.50
CA ASN A 51 2.89 20.10 15.77
C ASN A 51 3.21 18.96 14.79
N ILE A 52 2.19 18.42 14.10
CA ILE A 52 2.39 17.41 13.05
C ILE A 52 3.43 17.87 12.01
N GLY A 53 3.60 19.19 11.84
CA GLY A 53 4.71 19.80 11.10
C GLY A 53 6.11 19.30 11.47
N ARG A 54 6.38 18.83 12.70
CA ARG A 54 7.69 18.26 13.10
C ARG A 54 7.94 16.85 12.56
N TRP A 55 6.90 16.03 12.42
CA TRP A 55 7.02 14.72 11.74
C TRP A 55 7.27 14.91 10.24
N PHE A 56 6.64 15.93 9.64
CA PHE A 56 6.84 16.31 8.22
C PHE A 56 8.19 17.01 7.97
N SER A 57 8.73 17.76 8.94
CA SER A 57 10.05 18.41 8.84
C SER A 57 11.21 17.40 8.77
N LYS A 58 11.08 16.23 9.40
CA LYS A 58 12.04 15.13 9.26
C LYS A 58 11.92 14.41 7.90
N ALA A 59 10.78 14.52 7.23
CA ALA A 59 10.51 13.88 5.95
C ALA A 59 10.86 14.75 4.73
N LYS A 60 11.44 15.96 4.90
CA LYS A 60 11.72 16.94 3.82
C LYS A 60 10.51 17.17 2.89
N ILE A 61 9.31 17.21 3.46
CA ILE A 61 8.11 17.60 2.72
C ILE A 61 8.03 19.12 2.82
N GLU A 62 8.35 19.82 1.73
CA GLU A 62 8.33 21.30 1.66
C GLU A 62 6.93 21.93 1.85
N GLU A 63 5.90 21.14 2.10
CA GLU A 63 4.52 21.62 2.03
C GLU A 63 3.87 21.68 3.41
N ARG A 64 4.09 22.78 4.12
CA ARG A 64 3.19 23.22 5.21
C ARG A 64 1.74 23.36 4.70
N GLU A 65 1.59 23.69 3.42
CA GLU A 65 0.31 23.81 2.71
C GLU A 65 -0.45 22.47 2.65
N THR A 66 0.17 21.36 2.27
CA THR A 66 -0.56 20.08 2.13
C THR A 66 -1.01 19.53 3.46
N THR A 67 -0.21 19.66 4.52
CA THR A 67 -0.62 19.28 5.88
C THR A 67 -1.84 20.07 6.34
N ARG A 68 -1.88 21.38 6.06
CA ARG A 68 -3.02 22.24 6.40
C ARG A 68 -4.27 21.85 5.62
N THR A 69 -4.11 21.49 4.35
CA THR A 69 -5.21 21.00 3.50
C THR A 69 -5.81 19.69 4.05
N TRP A 70 -4.99 18.70 4.42
CA TRP A 70 -5.48 17.44 5.00
C TRP A 70 -6.22 17.65 6.33
N VAL A 71 -5.68 18.49 7.22
CA VAL A 71 -6.35 18.85 8.49
C VAL A 71 -7.69 19.55 8.24
N ASN A 72 -7.74 20.47 7.28
CA ASN A 72 -8.97 21.16 6.92
C ASN A 72 -10.02 20.20 6.34
N ILE A 73 -9.61 19.25 5.49
CA ILE A 73 -10.50 18.21 4.96
C ILE A 73 -11.07 17.38 6.12
N LEU A 74 -10.24 16.92 7.06
CA LEU A 74 -10.71 16.17 8.24
C LEU A 74 -11.67 16.99 9.11
N ALA A 75 -11.36 18.25 9.38
CA ALA A 75 -12.22 19.14 10.17
C ALA A 75 -13.56 19.40 9.48
N GLN A 76 -13.56 19.57 8.15
CA GLN A 76 -14.79 19.71 7.36
C GLN A 76 -15.62 18.42 7.37
N VAL A 77 -15.01 17.26 7.20
CA VAL A 77 -15.72 15.96 7.27
C VAL A 77 -16.37 15.78 8.64
N ALA A 78 -15.66 16.06 9.73
CA ALA A 78 -16.20 15.99 11.09
C ALA A 78 -17.32 17.01 11.35
N TYR A 79 -17.20 18.23 10.80
CA TYR A 79 -18.26 19.25 10.88
C TYR A 79 -19.56 18.75 10.23
N TRP A 80 -19.46 18.25 9.00
CA TRP A 80 -20.62 17.68 8.29
C TRP A 80 -21.18 16.46 9.01
N PHE A 81 -20.32 15.60 9.59
CA PHE A 81 -20.75 14.45 10.40
C PHE A 81 -21.70 14.83 11.52
N ILE A 82 -21.33 15.85 12.28
CA ILE A 82 -22.11 16.30 13.42
C ILE A 82 -23.44 16.88 12.93
N ILE A 83 -23.41 17.73 11.91
CA ILE A 83 -24.65 18.27 11.32
C ILE A 83 -25.58 17.15 10.89
N LEU A 84 -25.09 16.20 10.09
CA LEU A 84 -25.88 15.04 9.61
C LEU A 84 -26.46 14.22 10.77
N SER A 85 -25.71 14.04 11.85
CA SER A 85 -26.18 13.31 13.05
C SER A 85 -27.31 14.03 13.78
N PHE A 86 -27.28 15.38 13.85
CA PHE A 86 -28.37 16.18 14.43
C PHE A 86 -29.54 16.38 13.47
N LEU A 87 -29.31 16.20 12.17
CA LEU A 87 -30.32 16.35 11.14
C LEU A 87 -31.32 15.18 11.16
N ILE A 88 -30.90 13.98 11.59
CA ILE A 88 -31.77 12.81 11.81
C ILE A 88 -32.90 13.12 12.81
N PRO A 89 -32.63 13.46 14.09
CA PRO A 89 -33.69 13.78 15.06
C PRO A 89 -34.47 15.04 14.68
N THR A 90 -33.88 15.95 13.89
CA THR A 90 -34.59 17.11 13.33
C THR A 90 -35.69 16.69 12.36
N PHE A 91 -35.37 15.83 11.38
CA PHE A 91 -36.34 15.33 10.40
C PHE A 91 -37.34 14.35 11.01
N ASP A 92 -36.91 13.59 12.03
CA ASP A 92 -37.80 12.73 12.81
C ASP A 92 -38.86 13.56 13.58
N ALA A 93 -38.44 14.66 14.22
CA ALA A 93 -39.34 15.60 14.88
C ALA A 93 -40.33 16.27 13.91
N TRP A 94 -39.96 16.45 12.64
CA TRP A 94 -40.85 16.95 11.59
C TRP A 94 -41.73 15.88 10.93
N GLY A 95 -41.64 14.61 11.37
CA GLY A 95 -42.45 13.52 10.84
C GLY A 95 -42.08 13.09 9.43
N LEU A 96 -40.78 13.18 9.05
CA LEU A 96 -40.27 12.86 7.71
C LEU A 96 -39.40 11.58 7.71
N PRO A 97 -39.97 10.39 7.98
CA PRO A 97 -39.21 9.15 8.18
C PRO A 97 -38.44 8.69 6.94
N SER A 98 -38.95 8.99 5.73
CA SER A 98 -38.26 8.71 4.48
C SER A 98 -36.92 9.44 4.38
N ILE A 99 -36.89 10.70 4.85
CA ILE A 99 -35.68 11.52 4.88
C ILE A 99 -34.73 10.98 5.95
N THR A 100 -35.24 10.71 7.15
CA THR A 100 -34.47 10.10 8.26
C THR A 100 -33.77 8.80 7.85
N ASN A 101 -34.45 7.91 7.13
CA ASN A 101 -33.86 6.65 6.64
C ASN A 101 -32.72 6.87 5.65
N ILE A 102 -32.84 7.86 4.78
CA ILE A 102 -31.78 8.23 3.84
C ILE A 102 -30.59 8.82 4.61
N LEU A 103 -30.82 9.73 5.55
CA LEU A 103 -29.76 10.31 6.39
C LEU A 103 -29.03 9.24 7.22
N ASN A 104 -29.75 8.25 7.76
CA ASN A 104 -29.12 7.15 8.48
C ASN A 104 -28.11 6.40 7.61
N ARG A 105 -28.43 6.15 6.34
CA ARG A 105 -27.48 5.54 5.39
C ARG A 105 -26.26 6.43 5.16
N PHE A 106 -26.45 7.74 5.06
CA PHE A 106 -25.33 8.68 4.99
C PHE A 106 -24.47 8.61 6.24
N VAL A 107 -25.04 8.69 7.46
CA VAL A 107 -24.28 8.61 8.72
C VAL A 107 -23.50 7.30 8.84
N LEU A 108 -24.08 6.16 8.44
CA LEU A 108 -23.39 4.87 8.42
C LEU A 108 -22.26 4.80 7.39
N TYR A 109 -22.28 5.65 6.36
CA TYR A 109 -21.23 5.75 5.35
C TYR A 109 -20.06 6.66 5.81
N LEU A 110 -20.28 7.56 6.75
CA LEU A 110 -19.24 8.49 7.22
C LEU A 110 -18.01 7.82 7.86
N PRO A 111 -18.11 6.73 8.64
CA PRO A 111 -16.94 5.97 9.08
C PRO A 111 -16.02 5.56 7.93
N ASN A 112 -16.60 5.19 6.78
CA ASN A 112 -15.83 4.80 5.61
C ASN A 112 -15.15 6.00 4.94
N VAL A 113 -15.81 7.16 4.89
CA VAL A 113 -15.20 8.42 4.44
C VAL A 113 -14.02 8.80 5.33
N PHE A 114 -14.17 8.69 6.65
CA PHE A 114 -13.08 8.94 7.59
C PHE A 114 -11.92 7.98 7.33
N ALA A 115 -12.19 6.68 7.17
CA ALA A 115 -11.18 5.68 6.84
C ALA A 115 -10.46 6.03 5.52
N ALA A 116 -11.18 6.46 4.48
CA ALA A 116 -10.60 6.87 3.20
C ALA A 116 -9.61 8.04 3.35
N VAL A 117 -9.97 9.07 4.13
CA VAL A 117 -9.09 10.22 4.38
C VAL A 117 -7.85 9.80 5.17
N VAL A 118 -8.03 8.96 6.19
CA VAL A 118 -6.91 8.43 7.00
C VAL A 118 -5.96 7.59 6.14
N ILE A 119 -6.49 6.72 5.28
CA ILE A 119 -5.71 5.90 4.36
C ILE A 119 -4.94 6.79 3.36
N GLY A 120 -5.58 7.81 2.79
CA GLY A 120 -4.92 8.76 1.90
C GLY A 120 -3.78 9.50 2.60
N PHE A 121 -4.03 9.99 3.82
CA PHE A 121 -3.03 10.67 4.64
C PHE A 121 -1.82 9.78 4.96
N ILE A 122 -2.07 8.55 5.43
CA ILE A 122 -1.02 7.56 5.71
C ILE A 122 -0.28 7.21 4.42
N GLY A 123 -0.99 7.01 3.31
CA GLY A 123 -0.41 6.68 2.01
C GLY A 123 0.60 7.72 1.53
N VAL A 124 0.30 9.01 1.69
CA VAL A 124 1.25 10.09 1.35
C VAL A 124 2.50 10.03 2.23
N ILE A 125 2.34 9.85 3.54
CA ILE A 125 3.49 9.75 4.47
C ILE A 125 4.37 8.54 4.12
N VAL A 126 3.75 7.37 3.98
CA VAL A 126 4.45 6.13 3.64
C VAL A 126 5.15 6.25 2.29
N SER A 127 4.52 6.89 1.29
CA SER A 127 5.12 7.08 -0.03
C SER A 127 6.42 7.89 0.02
N ASN A 128 6.49 8.92 0.87
CA ASN A 128 7.68 9.76 1.01
C ASN A 128 8.80 9.05 1.77
N ILE A 129 8.46 8.29 2.81
CA ILE A 129 9.43 7.46 3.54
C ILE A 129 10.01 6.40 2.60
N ALA A 130 9.16 5.72 1.85
CA ALA A 130 9.57 4.71 0.89
C ALA A 130 10.43 5.30 -0.23
N TYR A 131 10.06 6.48 -0.76
CA TYR A 131 10.87 7.20 -1.75
C TYR A 131 12.30 7.42 -1.24
N GLN A 132 12.47 7.98 -0.04
CA GLN A 132 13.79 8.26 0.52
C GLN A 132 14.56 6.97 0.84
N THR A 133 13.87 5.93 1.29
CA THR A 133 14.47 4.62 1.57
C THR A 133 15.03 3.99 0.29
N VAL A 134 14.24 3.98 -0.79
CA VAL A 134 14.67 3.44 -2.10
C VAL A 134 15.76 4.31 -2.73
N LEU A 135 15.65 5.63 -2.60
CA LEU A 135 16.68 6.56 -3.07
C LEU A 135 18.02 6.27 -2.38
N ASN A 136 18.02 6.08 -1.06
CA ASN A 136 19.24 5.80 -0.29
C ASN A 136 19.76 4.37 -0.50
N ALA A 137 18.88 3.38 -0.67
CA ALA A 137 19.27 2.00 -0.94
C ALA A 137 19.88 1.84 -2.35
N SER A 138 19.48 2.68 -3.30
CA SER A 138 19.89 2.60 -4.71
C SER A 138 21.08 3.51 -5.06
N GLN A 139 21.86 3.94 -4.07
CA GLN A 139 23.03 4.82 -4.28
C GLN A 139 24.13 4.18 -5.13
N SER A 140 24.15 2.86 -5.28
CA SER A 140 25.08 2.13 -6.15
C SER A 140 24.74 2.23 -7.65
N LEU A 141 23.54 2.72 -8.00
CA LEU A 141 23.07 2.86 -9.37
C LEU A 141 23.36 4.27 -9.91
N SER A 142 23.21 4.46 -11.23
CA SER A 142 23.24 5.79 -11.85
C SER A 142 22.17 6.70 -11.23
N THR A 143 22.46 7.99 -11.06
CA THR A 143 21.54 9.00 -10.50
C THR A 143 20.18 9.03 -11.20
N LYS A 144 20.15 8.79 -12.51
CA LYS A 144 18.89 8.67 -13.29
C LYS A 144 18.09 7.42 -12.92
N ALA A 145 18.74 6.27 -12.79
CA ALA A 145 18.09 5.03 -12.40
C ALA A 145 17.59 5.09 -10.95
N GLN A 146 18.41 5.64 -10.05
CA GLN A 146 18.10 5.85 -8.63
C GLN A 146 16.82 6.68 -8.45
N SER A 147 16.74 7.84 -9.13
CA SER A 147 15.56 8.71 -9.07
C SER A 147 14.33 8.09 -9.74
N PHE A 148 14.50 7.32 -10.82
CA PHE A 148 13.41 6.61 -11.48
C PHE A 148 12.80 5.51 -10.59
N LEU A 149 13.63 4.67 -9.98
CA LEU A 149 13.21 3.61 -9.04
C LEU A 149 12.47 4.17 -7.82
N ALA A 150 13.03 5.24 -7.22
CA ALA A 150 12.40 5.93 -6.11
C ALA A 150 11.05 6.53 -6.52
N SER A 151 10.98 7.16 -7.70
CA SER A 151 9.75 7.77 -8.22
C SER A 151 8.66 6.73 -8.49
N ILE A 152 8.99 5.61 -9.14
CA ILE A 152 8.05 4.49 -9.33
C ILE A 152 7.51 4.03 -7.99
N THR A 153 8.39 3.81 -7.01
CA THR A 153 7.97 3.36 -5.67
C THR A 153 6.97 4.32 -5.04
N ARG A 154 7.25 5.63 -5.09
CA ARG A 154 6.35 6.66 -4.57
C ARG A 154 5.00 6.65 -5.27
N TYR A 155 5.00 6.67 -6.61
CA TYR A 155 3.76 6.70 -7.38
C TYR A 155 2.95 5.41 -7.25
N SER A 156 3.59 4.25 -7.12
CA SER A 156 2.90 2.98 -6.83
C SER A 156 2.16 3.05 -5.50
N ILE A 157 2.82 3.52 -4.43
CA ILE A 157 2.17 3.62 -3.11
C ILE A 157 1.00 4.60 -3.15
N ILE A 158 1.18 5.77 -3.78
CA ILE A 158 0.10 6.77 -3.92
C ILE A 158 -1.07 6.21 -4.74
N PHE A 159 -0.78 5.50 -5.83
CA PHE A 159 -1.79 4.87 -6.67
C PHE A 159 -2.60 3.83 -5.87
N PHE A 160 -1.93 2.91 -5.18
CA PHE A 160 -2.60 1.89 -4.36
C PHE A 160 -3.36 2.49 -3.17
N ALA A 161 -2.78 3.47 -2.47
CA ALA A 161 -3.46 4.17 -1.38
C ALA A 161 -4.69 4.91 -1.88
N SER A 162 -4.62 5.54 -3.07
CA SER A 162 -5.77 6.18 -3.69
C SER A 162 -6.84 5.15 -4.01
N LEU A 163 -6.51 4.04 -4.69
CA LEU A 163 -7.46 2.96 -4.97
C LEU A 163 -8.12 2.41 -3.69
N LEU A 164 -7.35 2.21 -2.63
CA LEU A 164 -7.88 1.75 -1.35
C LEU A 164 -8.81 2.79 -0.71
N ALA A 165 -8.47 4.08 -0.78
CA ALA A 165 -9.36 5.15 -0.34
C ALA A 165 -10.65 5.20 -1.16
N LEU A 166 -10.58 5.03 -2.49
CA LEU A 166 -11.76 4.92 -3.36
C LEU A 166 -12.63 3.71 -2.99
N ASN A 167 -12.01 2.58 -2.64
CA ASN A 167 -12.73 1.39 -2.17
C ASN A 167 -13.50 1.68 -0.87
N GLN A 168 -12.88 2.39 0.08
CA GLN A 168 -13.57 2.82 1.30
C GLN A 168 -14.68 3.82 1.02
N LEU A 169 -14.54 4.70 0.03
CA LEU A 169 -15.64 5.55 -0.42
C LEU A 169 -16.79 4.76 -1.07
N GLY A 170 -16.76 3.43 -1.11
CA GLY A 170 -17.88 2.65 -1.65
C GLY A 170 -18.13 2.88 -3.14
N ILE A 171 -17.13 3.43 -3.86
CA ILE A 171 -17.15 3.54 -5.32
C ILE A 171 -17.02 2.13 -5.87
N SER A 172 -18.16 1.43 -5.99
CA SER A 172 -18.30 0.01 -6.33
C SER A 172 -17.08 -0.83 -5.90
N PRO A 173 -17.05 -1.29 -4.64
CA PRO A 173 -15.93 -2.07 -4.10
C PRO A 173 -15.53 -3.24 -5.01
N ASN A 174 -16.52 -3.85 -5.65
CA ASN A 174 -16.32 -4.94 -6.62
C ASN A 174 -15.57 -4.48 -7.87
N LEU A 175 -15.93 -3.33 -8.46
CA LEU A 175 -15.21 -2.81 -9.64
C LEU A 175 -13.77 -2.48 -9.28
N ILE A 176 -13.54 -1.83 -8.14
CA ILE A 176 -12.17 -1.53 -7.68
C ILE A 176 -11.37 -2.81 -7.43
N GLN A 177 -11.97 -3.82 -6.79
CA GLN A 177 -11.31 -5.10 -6.54
C GLN A 177 -11.00 -5.86 -7.83
N ILE A 178 -11.91 -5.88 -8.81
CA ILE A 178 -11.68 -6.51 -10.11
C ILE A 178 -10.54 -5.80 -10.85
N LEU A 179 -10.55 -4.46 -10.88
CA LEU A 179 -9.48 -3.68 -11.51
C LEU A 179 -8.13 -3.91 -10.82
N LEU A 180 -8.10 -3.91 -9.50
CA LEU A 180 -6.88 -4.14 -8.71
C LEU A 180 -6.35 -5.56 -8.93
N THR A 181 -7.22 -6.57 -8.85
CA THR A 181 -6.85 -7.97 -9.05
C THR A 181 -6.33 -8.19 -10.47
N GLY A 182 -7.01 -7.64 -11.48
CA GLY A 182 -6.58 -7.71 -12.87
C GLY A 182 -5.23 -7.04 -13.10
N PHE A 183 -5.02 -5.84 -12.56
CA PHE A 183 -3.76 -5.11 -12.67
C PHE A 183 -2.61 -5.83 -11.98
N VAL A 184 -2.81 -6.30 -10.74
CA VAL A 184 -1.81 -7.04 -9.97
C VAL A 184 -1.48 -8.38 -10.65
N ALA A 185 -2.48 -9.10 -11.17
CA ALA A 185 -2.27 -10.33 -11.92
C ALA A 185 -1.45 -10.08 -13.19
N ALA A 186 -1.75 -9.03 -13.96
CA ALA A 186 -0.98 -8.66 -15.14
C ALA A 186 0.49 -8.35 -14.80
N LEU A 187 0.74 -7.58 -13.75
CA LEU A 187 2.10 -7.30 -13.27
C LEU A 187 2.82 -8.56 -12.79
N ALA A 188 2.15 -9.42 -12.04
CA ALA A 188 2.73 -10.68 -11.55
C ALA A 188 3.17 -11.57 -12.72
N ILE A 189 2.35 -11.66 -13.77
CA ILE A 189 2.68 -12.40 -14.99
C ILE A 189 3.86 -11.74 -15.72
N ALA A 190 3.82 -10.42 -15.93
CA ALA A 190 4.88 -9.71 -16.63
C ALA A 190 6.24 -9.85 -15.93
N ILE A 191 6.28 -9.65 -14.61
CA ILE A 191 7.49 -9.79 -13.80
C ILE A 191 7.92 -11.26 -13.76
N GLY A 192 6.99 -12.19 -13.53
CA GLY A 192 7.28 -13.62 -13.46
C GLY A 192 7.89 -14.17 -14.75
N LEU A 193 7.31 -13.82 -15.91
CA LEU A 193 7.84 -14.21 -17.21
C LEU A 193 9.17 -13.50 -17.51
N GLY A 194 9.29 -12.20 -17.22
CA GLY A 194 10.53 -11.45 -17.46
C GLY A 194 11.71 -12.01 -16.66
N LEU A 195 11.53 -12.22 -15.35
CA LEU A 195 12.55 -12.82 -14.50
C LEU A 195 12.83 -14.27 -14.90
N GLY A 196 11.79 -15.07 -15.14
CA GLY A 196 11.92 -16.48 -15.55
C GLY A 196 12.71 -16.64 -16.85
N LEU A 197 12.43 -15.83 -17.86
CA LEU A 197 13.16 -15.83 -19.13
C LEU A 197 14.61 -15.34 -18.92
N SER A 198 14.82 -14.27 -18.15
CA SER A 198 16.17 -13.72 -17.92
C SER A 198 17.10 -14.73 -17.24
N ILE A 199 16.59 -15.45 -16.22
CA ILE A 199 17.36 -16.48 -15.49
C ILE A 199 17.53 -17.73 -16.37
N GLY A 200 16.49 -18.15 -17.09
CA GLY A 200 16.55 -19.33 -17.97
C GLY A 200 17.56 -19.18 -19.11
N LEU A 201 17.55 -18.02 -19.79
CA LEU A 201 18.50 -17.72 -20.86
C LEU A 201 19.92 -17.49 -20.32
N GLY A 202 20.08 -16.74 -19.22
CA GLY A 202 21.38 -16.45 -18.62
C GLY A 202 22.06 -17.67 -17.95
N GLY A 203 21.28 -18.60 -17.40
CA GLY A 203 21.79 -19.80 -16.74
C GLY A 203 22.25 -20.92 -17.69
N ARG A 204 21.87 -20.83 -18.98
CA ARG A 204 22.16 -21.88 -19.98
C ARG A 204 23.66 -22.18 -20.10
N GLU A 205 24.49 -21.15 -20.08
CA GLU A 205 25.95 -21.29 -20.20
C GLU A 205 26.58 -21.86 -18.94
N ALA A 206 26.12 -21.46 -17.75
CA ALA A 206 26.57 -22.02 -16.48
C ALA A 206 26.29 -23.53 -16.39
N VAL A 207 25.10 -23.95 -16.80
CA VAL A 207 24.71 -25.37 -16.86
C VAL A 207 25.54 -26.12 -17.91
N LYS A 208 25.74 -25.54 -19.10
CA LYS A 208 26.58 -26.12 -20.16
C LYS A 208 28.01 -26.36 -19.70
N ASN A 209 28.61 -25.39 -19.01
CA ASN A 209 29.98 -25.49 -18.51
C ASN A 209 30.09 -26.49 -17.36
N ALA A 210 29.11 -26.54 -16.46
CA ALA A 210 29.06 -27.53 -15.39
C ALA A 210 28.96 -28.97 -15.94
N LEU A 211 28.04 -29.22 -16.89
CA LEU A 211 27.90 -30.52 -17.55
C LEU A 211 29.13 -30.91 -18.36
N GLY A 212 29.77 -29.95 -19.04
CA GLY A 212 30.99 -30.17 -19.80
C GLY A 212 32.16 -30.63 -18.93
N ASN A 213 32.32 -30.05 -17.75
CA ASN A 213 33.39 -30.42 -16.81
C ASN A 213 33.20 -31.81 -16.20
N ILE A 214 31.95 -32.21 -15.92
CA ILE A 214 31.63 -33.54 -15.39
C ILE A 214 31.85 -34.60 -16.48
N THR A 215 31.44 -34.32 -17.72
CA THR A 215 31.62 -35.21 -18.87
C THR A 215 33.11 -35.37 -19.22
N SER A 216 33.88 -34.27 -19.16
CA SER A 216 35.34 -34.27 -19.34
C SER A 216 36.05 -35.14 -18.30
N LYS A 217 35.70 -35.02 -17.01
CA LYS A 217 36.32 -35.83 -15.95
C LYS A 217 36.03 -37.32 -16.07
N GLN A 218 34.85 -37.71 -16.58
CA GLN A 218 34.52 -39.12 -16.79
C GLN A 218 35.29 -39.76 -17.97
N ASN A 219 35.61 -38.98 -19.00
CA ASN A 219 36.36 -39.50 -20.15
C ASN A 219 37.84 -39.76 -19.81
N ILE A 220 38.39 -39.07 -18.79
CA ILE A 220 39.77 -39.29 -18.31
C ILE A 220 39.88 -40.55 -17.42
N THR A 221 38.78 -41.00 -16.80
CA THR A 221 38.75 -42.25 -16.02
C THR A 221 38.38 -43.50 -16.84
N GLY A 222 37.95 -43.34 -18.09
CA GLY A 222 37.49 -44.44 -18.96
C GLY A 222 38.53 -45.06 -19.90
N VAL A 223 39.74 -44.49 -20.03
CA VAL A 223 40.77 -45.00 -20.96
C VAL A 223 42.08 -45.28 -20.24
N LYS A 224 42.17 -46.45 -19.60
CA LYS A 224 43.44 -47.15 -19.37
C LYS A 224 43.26 -48.68 -19.31
N GLY A 225 42.68 -49.24 -20.37
CA GLY A 225 42.88 -50.64 -20.73
C GLY A 225 44.32 -50.83 -21.25
N GLY A 226 45.28 -50.90 -20.31
CA GLY A 226 46.69 -51.08 -20.62
C GLY A 226 47.00 -52.44 -21.22
N LYS A 227 47.56 -52.45 -22.45
CA LYS A 227 48.31 -53.60 -22.96
C LYS A 227 49.62 -53.73 -22.19
N THR A 228 49.61 -54.51 -21.12
CA THR A 228 50.84 -54.91 -20.41
C THR A 228 51.53 -56.02 -21.19
N LYS A 229 52.43 -55.65 -22.11
CA LYS A 229 53.43 -56.59 -22.65
C LYS A 229 54.45 -56.88 -21.54
N SER A 230 54.36 -58.08 -20.98
CA SER A 230 55.40 -58.68 -20.15
C SER A 230 56.69 -58.81 -20.95
N LYS A 231 57.69 -57.98 -20.64
CA LYS A 231 59.10 -58.23 -20.93
C LYS A 231 59.84 -58.23 -19.59
N ARG A 232 59.92 -59.39 -18.94
CA ARG A 232 60.98 -59.64 -17.95
C ARG A 232 62.29 -59.73 -18.70
N VAL A 233 63.11 -58.69 -18.60
CA VAL A 233 64.55 -58.81 -18.83
C VAL A 233 65.22 -58.47 -17.52
N ILE A 234 65.83 -59.49 -16.93
CA ILE A 234 66.54 -59.49 -15.67
C ILE A 234 67.78 -58.59 -15.84
N LYS A 235 67.94 -57.57 -15.00
CA LYS A 235 69.20 -56.81 -14.92
C LYS A 235 70.16 -57.58 -13.99
N PRO A 236 71.42 -57.81 -14.38
CA PRO A 236 72.40 -58.40 -13.48
C PRO A 236 72.80 -57.39 -12.39
N VAL A 237 73.01 -57.91 -11.19
CA VAL A 237 73.50 -57.21 -10.00
C VAL A 237 74.96 -56.79 -10.25
N THR A 238 75.21 -55.48 -10.29
CA THR A 238 76.58 -54.94 -10.36
C THR A 238 77.13 -54.73 -8.95
N ILE A 239 78.17 -55.50 -8.63
CA ILE A 239 78.95 -55.45 -7.40
C ILE A 239 79.76 -54.15 -7.36
N THR A 240 79.62 -53.40 -6.28
CA THR A 240 80.41 -52.20 -5.95
C THR A 240 81.86 -52.59 -5.62
N LYS A 241 82.84 -52.02 -6.34
CA LYS A 241 84.27 -52.02 -5.96
C LYS A 241 84.64 -50.66 -5.34
N PRO A 242 85.45 -50.63 -4.27
CA PRO A 242 85.73 -49.40 -3.54
C PRO A 242 86.76 -48.52 -4.26
N SER A 243 86.55 -47.22 -4.08
CA SER A 243 87.38 -46.10 -4.54
C SER A 243 88.79 -46.14 -3.93
N LYS A 244 89.81 -46.24 -4.79
CA LYS A 244 91.22 -45.99 -4.45
C LYS A 244 91.42 -44.48 -4.34
N LYS A 245 91.38 -43.94 -3.12
CA LYS A 245 91.79 -42.56 -2.83
C LYS A 245 93.28 -42.55 -2.48
N ARG A 246 94.08 -41.96 -3.37
CA ARG A 246 95.51 -41.69 -3.21
C ARG A 246 95.64 -40.36 -2.45
N SER A 247 96.31 -40.35 -1.29
CA SER A 247 96.81 -39.11 -0.68
C SER A 247 97.92 -39.43 0.33
N LYS A 248 99.14 -38.96 0.02
CA LYS A 248 100.15 -38.33 0.92
C LYS A 248 100.10 -38.81 2.39
N LYS A 249 101.11 -39.49 2.92
CA LYS A 249 102.49 -39.03 3.21
C LYS A 249 103.28 -40.22 3.74
#